data_AF-A0A939HZ87-F1
#
_entry.id   AF-A0A939HZ87-F1
#
_cell.length_a   1.000
_cell.length_b   1.000
_cell.length_c   1.000
_cell.angle_alpha   90.00
_cell.angle_beta   90.00
_cell.angle_gamma   90.00
#
_symmetry.space_group_name_H-M   'P 1'
#
loop_
_entity.id
_entity.type
_entity.pdbx_description
1 polymer ?
#
loop_
_entity_poly.entity_id
_entity_poly.type
_entity_poly.pdbx_seq_one_letter_code
_entity_poly.pdbx_strand_id
1 'polypeptide(L)'
;MEKLAMTEDEEFIAAFLRVFEWQPELFEEVEVVEAIGELDDMMADFNKASNQEVADAISNWCAYYPDITDAIVTEISASEDSLAEYEPKQETLTKLYPKLVKNLRKRI
;
A
#
# COMPACT_ATOMS: atom_id res chain seq x y z
N MET A 1 -15.38 9.17 22.60
CA MET A 1 -14.41 8.16 22.14
C MET A 1 -13.47 8.90 21.22
N GLU A 2 -12.25 9.20 21.66
CA GLU A 2 -11.21 9.63 20.74
C GLU A 2 -10.98 8.47 19.76
N LYS A 3 -11.28 8.68 18.47
CA LYS A 3 -10.58 7.92 17.43
C LYS A 3 -9.11 8.28 17.66
N LEU A 4 -8.28 7.33 18.07
CA LEU A 4 -6.84 7.52 17.99
C LEU A 4 -6.56 7.86 16.51
N ALA A 5 -6.01 9.04 16.25
CA ALA A 5 -5.54 9.37 14.92
C ALA A 5 -4.47 8.35 14.53
N MET A 6 -4.52 7.89 13.28
CA MET A 6 -3.51 7.00 12.73
C MET A 6 -2.15 7.69 12.80
N THR A 7 -1.07 6.92 12.98
CA THR A 7 0.28 7.50 12.86
C THR A 7 0.62 7.78 11.39
N GLU A 8 1.61 8.63 11.12
CA GLU A 8 2.07 8.89 9.74
C GLU A 8 2.45 7.59 9.00
N ASP A 9 3.06 6.62 9.71
CA ASP A 9 3.39 5.30 9.15
C ASP A 9 2.14 4.49 8.78
N GLU A 10 1.11 4.52 9.64
CA GLU A 10 -0.16 3.83 9.41
C GLU A 10 -0.95 4.48 8.27
N GLU A 11 -0.94 5.82 8.18
CA GLU A 11 -1.52 6.58 7.08
C GLU A 11 -0.84 6.24 5.75
N PHE A 12 0.50 6.18 5.73
CA PHE A 12 1.26 5.78 4.55
C PHE A 12 0.95 4.34 4.12
N ILE A 13 0.93 3.39 5.06
CA ILE A 13 0.57 1.99 4.80
C ILE A 13 -0.86 1.89 4.25
N ALA A 14 -1.81 2.63 4.82
CA ALA A 14 -3.19 2.64 4.37
C ALA A 14 -3.32 3.22 2.95
N ALA A 15 -2.63 4.33 2.68
CA ALA A 15 -2.62 4.95 1.36
C ALA A 15 -2.01 4.02 0.31
N PHE A 16 -0.86 3.38 0.60
CA PHE A 16 -0.27 2.38 -0.28
C PHE A 16 -1.26 1.24 -0.57
N LEU A 17 -1.85 0.65 0.47
CA LEU A 17 -2.78 -0.46 0.30
C LEU A 17 -3.99 -0.06 -0.55
N ARG A 18 -4.49 1.16 -0.36
CA ARG A 18 -5.63 1.68 -1.13
C ARG A 18 -5.27 1.90 -2.59
N VAL A 19 -4.13 2.54 -2.89
CA VAL A 19 -3.62 2.69 -4.26
C VAL A 19 -3.46 1.32 -4.91
N PHE A 20 -2.92 0.34 -4.19
CA PHE A 20 -2.77 -1.04 -4.65
C PHE A 20 -4.11 -1.73 -4.98
N GLU A 21 -5.18 -1.48 -4.20
CA GLU A 21 -6.48 -2.08 -4.43
C GLU A 21 -7.33 -1.33 -5.48
N TRP A 22 -7.12 -0.02 -5.66
CA TRP A 22 -7.99 0.87 -6.44
C TRP A 22 -7.40 1.30 -7.77
N GLN A 23 -6.07 1.28 -7.89
CA GLN A 23 -5.31 1.60 -9.11
C GLN A 23 -4.36 0.43 -9.48
N PRO A 24 -4.88 -0.80 -9.65
CA PRO A 24 -4.07 -1.97 -9.98
C PRO A 24 -3.26 -1.80 -11.27
N GLU A 25 -3.73 -0.98 -12.21
CA GLU A 25 -3.05 -0.64 -13.45
C GLU A 25 -1.60 -0.13 -13.24
N LEU A 26 -1.32 0.57 -12.15
CA LEU A 26 0.03 1.06 -11.83
C LEU A 26 1.00 -0.08 -11.46
N PHE A 27 0.46 -1.23 -11.07
CA PHE A 27 1.22 -2.39 -10.60
C PHE A 27 1.25 -3.55 -11.59
N GLU A 28 0.51 -3.44 -12.70
CA GLU A 28 0.47 -4.43 -13.77
C GLU A 28 1.56 -4.21 -14.85
N GLU A 29 2.33 -3.13 -14.75
CA GLU A 29 3.50 -2.91 -15.61
C GLU A 29 4.53 -4.03 -15.42
N VAL A 30 5.08 -4.54 -16.52
CA VAL A 30 5.93 -5.75 -16.51
C VAL A 30 7.11 -5.63 -15.53
N GLU A 31 7.72 -4.45 -15.45
CA GLU A 31 8.86 -4.18 -14.55
C GLU A 31 8.44 -4.10 -13.07
N VAL A 32 7.17 -3.75 -12.80
CA VAL A 32 6.60 -3.65 -11.45
C VAL A 32 6.13 -5.00 -10.93
N VAL A 33 5.59 -5.86 -11.80
CA VAL A 33 5.04 -7.17 -11.44
C VAL A 33 6.09 -8.08 -10.78
N GLU A 34 7.32 -8.11 -11.30
CA GLU A 34 8.39 -8.90 -10.67
C GLU A 34 8.76 -8.32 -9.29
N ALA A 35 8.93 -7.00 -9.23
CA ALA A 35 9.32 -6.31 -8.01
C ALA A 35 8.26 -6.36 -6.89
N ILE A 36 6.97 -6.46 -7.24
CA ILE A 36 5.90 -6.59 -6.25
C ILE A 36 5.81 -8.01 -5.69
N GLY A 37 6.22 -9.02 -6.48
CA GLY A 37 6.42 -10.38 -5.99
C GLY A 37 7.51 -10.44 -4.93
N GLU A 38 8.64 -9.75 -5.15
CA GLU A 38 9.69 -9.62 -4.15
C GLU A 38 9.19 -8.91 -2.88
N LEU A 39 8.39 -7.84 -3.05
CA LEU A 39 7.77 -7.14 -1.93
C LEU A 39 6.81 -8.05 -1.14
N ASP A 40 5.97 -8.85 -1.80
CA ASP A 40 5.08 -9.82 -1.14
C ASP A 40 5.84 -10.88 -0.33
N ASP A 41 6.93 -11.41 -0.89
CA ASP A 41 7.76 -12.39 -0.20
C ASP A 41 8.46 -11.79 1.01
N MET A 42 8.96 -10.55 0.90
CA MET A 42 9.59 -9.82 2.01
C MET A 42 8.62 -9.61 3.19
N MET A 43 7.31 -9.50 2.93
CA MET A 43 6.30 -9.28 3.96
C MET A 43 6.15 -10.47 4.94
N ALA A 44 6.70 -11.63 4.62
CA ALA A 44 6.81 -12.75 5.57
C ALA A 44 7.73 -12.39 6.76
N ASP A 45 8.84 -11.71 6.49
CA ASP A 45 9.83 -11.32 7.49
C ASP A 45 9.33 -10.13 8.33
N PHE A 46 8.49 -9.28 7.74
CA PHE A 46 7.89 -8.14 8.43
C PHE A 46 6.70 -8.49 9.34
N ASN A 47 6.30 -9.75 9.51
CA ASN A 47 5.13 -10.08 10.34
C ASN A 47 5.30 -9.74 11.84
N LYS A 48 6.55 -9.48 12.30
CA LYS A 48 6.86 -9.04 13.67
C LYS A 48 7.43 -7.62 13.74
N ALA A 49 7.61 -6.97 12.59
CA ALA A 49 8.20 -5.65 12.52
C ALA A 49 7.22 -4.56 12.97
N SER A 50 7.76 -3.40 13.35
CA SER A 50 6.99 -2.20 13.63
C SER A 50 6.31 -1.63 12.37
N ASN A 51 5.33 -0.73 12.55
CA ASN A 51 4.69 -0.06 11.43
C ASN A 51 5.70 0.83 10.67
N GLN A 52 6.59 1.51 11.39
CA GLN A 52 7.69 2.28 10.81
C GLN A 52 8.58 1.44 9.89
N GLU A 53 9.06 0.27 10.34
CA GLU A 53 9.90 -0.60 9.50
C GLU A 53 9.19 -1.07 8.22
N VAL A 54 7.87 -1.29 8.29
CA VAL A 54 7.07 -1.66 7.11
C VAL A 54 6.86 -0.46 6.20
N ALA A 55 6.55 0.71 6.73
CA ALA A 55 6.41 1.94 5.96
C ALA A 55 7.73 2.29 5.26
N ASP A 56 8.86 2.18 5.95
CA ASP A 56 10.20 2.39 5.37
C ASP A 56 10.50 1.40 4.24
N ALA A 57 10.17 0.11 4.41
CA ALA A 57 10.38 -0.90 3.37
C ALA A 57 9.54 -0.59 2.11
N ILE A 58 8.27 -0.23 2.29
CA ILE A 58 7.38 0.15 1.20
C ILE A 58 7.84 1.45 0.55
N SER A 59 8.23 2.45 1.34
CA SER A 59 8.73 3.74 0.84
C SER A 59 10.00 3.57 0.00
N ASN A 60 10.94 2.76 0.48
CA ASN A 60 12.16 2.42 -0.27
C ASN A 60 11.83 1.69 -1.58
N TRP A 61 10.80 0.84 -1.60
CA TRP A 61 10.33 0.19 -2.82
C TRP A 61 9.67 1.20 -3.78
N CYS A 62 8.79 2.06 -3.28
CA CYS A 62 8.09 3.09 -4.06
C CYS A 62 9.07 4.10 -4.68
N ALA A 63 10.23 4.34 -4.07
CA ALA A 63 11.24 5.25 -4.61
C ALA A 63 11.73 4.89 -6.04
N TYR A 64 11.55 3.63 -6.47
CA TYR A 64 11.86 3.18 -7.83
C TYR A 64 10.70 3.39 -8.82
N TYR A 65 9.50 3.71 -8.32
CA TYR A 65 8.25 3.82 -9.09
C TYR A 65 7.58 5.18 -8.82
N PRO A 66 7.99 6.23 -9.56
CA PRO A 66 7.48 7.59 -9.36
C PRO A 66 5.96 7.69 -9.46
N ASP A 67 5.33 7.03 -10.42
CA ASP A 67 3.88 7.10 -10.63
C ASP A 67 3.09 6.51 -9.45
N ILE A 68 3.61 5.44 -8.83
CA ILE A 68 3.03 4.86 -7.62
C ILE A 68 3.24 5.79 -6.43
N THR A 69 4.44 6.38 -6.31
CA THR A 69 4.74 7.35 -5.24
C THR A 69 3.82 8.56 -5.31
N ASP A 70 3.62 9.14 -6.49
CA ASP A 70 2.74 10.29 -6.71
C ASP A 70 1.28 9.95 -6.40
N ALA A 71 0.82 8.74 -6.76
CA ALA A 71 -0.52 8.27 -6.42
C ALA A 71 -0.73 8.16 -4.90
N ILE A 72 0.26 7.66 -4.16
CA ILE A 72 0.22 7.55 -2.69
C ILE A 72 0.23 8.93 -2.04
N VAL A 73 1.10 9.83 -2.48
CA VAL A 73 1.16 11.20 -1.95
C VAL A 73 -0.15 11.95 -2.21
N THR A 74 -0.74 11.74 -3.39
CA THR A 74 -2.07 12.28 -3.74
C THR A 74 -3.15 11.73 -2.82
N GLU A 75 -3.13 10.42 -2.55
CA GLU A 75 -4.07 9.75 -1.64
C GLU A 75 -3.96 10.27 -0.21
N ILE A 76 -2.75 10.46 0.32
CA ILE A 76 -2.51 11.03 1.66
C ILE A 76 -2.98 12.50 1.72
N SER A 77 -2.74 13.26 0.65
CA SER A 77 -3.09 14.68 0.58
C SER A 77 -4.57 14.91 0.27
N ALA A 78 -5.30 13.88 -0.15
CA ALA A 78 -6.70 13.95 -0.50
C ALA A 78 -7.56 14.08 0.77
N SER A 79 -8.39 15.12 0.84
CA SER A 79 -9.41 15.24 1.88
C SER A 79 -10.40 14.05 1.82
N GLU A 80 -10.85 13.55 2.98
CA GLU A 80 -11.73 12.37 3.14
C GLU A 80 -12.94 12.35 2.17
N ASP A 81 -13.43 13.52 1.72
CA ASP A 81 -14.56 13.65 0.79
C ASP A 81 -14.27 13.21 -0.67
N SER A 82 -13.01 13.16 -1.12
CA SER A 82 -12.70 12.75 -2.52
C SER A 82 -12.62 11.24 -2.73
N LEU A 83 -12.68 10.48 -1.64
CA LEU A 83 -12.35 9.05 -1.59
C LEU A 83 -13.60 8.15 -1.69
N ALA A 84 -14.80 8.75 -1.67
CA ALA A 84 -16.07 8.03 -1.60
C ALA A 84 -16.57 7.44 -2.94
N GLU A 85 -15.90 7.71 -4.07
CA GLU A 85 -16.39 7.31 -5.41
C GLU A 85 -15.62 6.15 -6.06
N TYR A 86 -14.58 5.60 -5.44
CA TYR A 86 -13.78 4.53 -6.05
C TYR A 86 -13.99 3.18 -5.33
N GLU A 87 -14.79 2.31 -5.95
CA GLU A 87 -14.83 0.89 -5.55
C GLU A 87 -13.50 0.20 -5.92
N PRO A 88 -13.01 -0.76 -5.11
CA PRO A 88 -11.81 -1.54 -5.44
C PRO A 88 -11.94 -2.18 -6.82
N LYS A 89 -11.07 -1.80 -7.76
CA LYS A 89 -11.19 -2.21 -9.15
C LYS A 89 -10.74 -3.65 -9.39
N GLN A 90 -9.96 -4.26 -8.51
CA GLN A 90 -9.50 -5.63 -8.72
C GLN A 90 -9.31 -6.46 -7.45
N GLU A 91 -10.05 -7.57 -7.38
CA GLU A 91 -9.70 -8.70 -6.50
C GLU A 91 -8.41 -9.44 -6.97
N THR A 92 -7.93 -9.19 -8.19
CA THR A 92 -6.89 -10.01 -8.84
C THR A 92 -5.52 -9.83 -8.21
N LEU A 93 -5.00 -8.61 -8.09
CA LEU A 93 -3.70 -8.37 -7.44
C LEU A 93 -3.72 -8.74 -5.96
N THR A 94 -4.83 -8.48 -5.26
CA THR A 94 -5.03 -8.88 -3.86
C THR A 94 -4.94 -10.40 -3.67
N LYS A 95 -5.37 -11.18 -4.67
CA LYS A 95 -5.25 -12.64 -4.70
C LYS A 95 -3.85 -13.12 -5.09
N LEU A 96 -3.15 -12.38 -5.95
CA LEU A 96 -1.78 -12.69 -6.40
C LEU A 96 -0.73 -12.40 -5.32
N TYR A 97 -0.93 -11.36 -4.52
CA TYR A 97 0.00 -10.91 -3.47
C TYR A 97 -0.66 -10.92 -2.08
N PRO A 98 -1.06 -12.10 -1.58
CA PRO A 98 -1.87 -12.21 -0.38
C PRO A 98 -1.07 -11.96 0.90
N LYS A 99 0.27 -12.09 0.90
CA LYS A 99 1.07 -11.88 2.11
C LYS A 99 1.21 -10.38 2.37
N LEU A 100 1.46 -9.60 1.32
CA LEU A 100 1.49 -8.15 1.31
C LEU A 100 0.20 -7.61 1.90
N VAL A 101 -0.93 -7.89 1.25
CA VAL A 101 -2.23 -7.36 1.69
C VAL A 101 -2.57 -7.77 3.13
N LYS A 102 -2.33 -9.03 3.51
CA LYS A 102 -2.58 -9.49 4.88
C LYS A 102 -1.67 -8.83 5.91
N ASN A 103 -0.43 -8.50 5.55
CA ASN A 103 0.49 -7.82 6.44
C ASN A 103 0.01 -6.37 6.65
N LEU A 104 -0.26 -5.65 5.57
CA LEU A 104 -0.68 -4.24 5.63
C LEU A 104 -2.02 -4.07 6.36
N ARG A 105 -3.02 -4.92 6.09
CA ARG A 105 -4.34 -4.85 6.75
C ARG A 105 -4.31 -5.11 8.27
N LYS A 106 -3.25 -5.73 8.81
CA LYS A 106 -3.11 -5.92 10.27
C LYS A 106 -2.61 -4.68 10.99
N ARG A 107 -2.13 -3.69 10.24
CA ARG A 107 -1.40 -2.52 10.73
C ARG A 107 -2.22 -1.24 10.68
N ILE A 108 -3.44 -1.33 10.15
CA ILE A 108 -4.41 -0.26 9.98
C ILE A 108 -5.68 -0.57 10.79
#